data_AF-A0A8S8XKW2-F1
#
_entry.id   AF-A0A8S8XKW2-F1
#
_cell.length_a   1.000
_cell.length_b   1.000
_cell.length_c   1.000
_cell.angle_alpha   90.00
_cell.angle_beta   90.00
_cell.angle_gamma   90.00
#
_symmetry.space_group_name_H-M   'P 1'
#
loop_
_entity.id
_entity.type
_entity.pdbx_description
1 polymer ?
#
loop_
_entity_poly.entity_id
_entity_poly.type
_entity_poly.pdbx_seq_one_letter_code
_entity_poly.pdbx_strand_id
1 'polypeptide(L)'
;MMKESSMIQAIWDGFFDQRALIERLHCIANGGLTQEARLFQERFPDAKATIHGDEQLPEADWPLPSHEALEAADKAATEMARQGVALAAGDPDRRLEHLLRASDELRATFLTMEARSSRMGWTIPA
;
A
#
# COMPACT_ATOMS: atom_id res chain seq x y z
N MET A 1 11.95 40.07 23.44
CA MET A 1 10.49 40.29 23.39
C MET A 1 9.95 39.66 22.11
N MET A 2 9.58 38.38 22.16
CA MET A 2 8.48 37.79 21.40
C MET A 2 8.29 36.34 21.84
N LYS A 3 7.30 36.20 22.74
CA LYS A 3 6.44 35.06 23.10
C LYS A 3 7.04 33.66 23.14
N GLU A 4 7.17 33.17 24.37
CA GLU A 4 6.80 31.83 24.82
C GLU A 4 6.79 30.77 23.72
N SER A 5 7.93 30.08 23.66
CA SER A 5 8.12 28.68 23.32
C SER A 5 7.06 27.77 23.97
N SER A 6 5.79 27.93 23.59
CA SER A 6 4.74 27.01 23.99
C SER A 6 4.88 25.76 23.13
N MET A 7 5.46 24.74 23.74
CA MET A 7 5.58 23.38 23.24
C MET A 7 4.18 22.87 22.83
N ILE A 8 3.85 22.97 21.54
CA ILE A 8 2.63 22.40 20.98
C ILE A 8 2.96 20.96 20.60
N GLN A 9 3.00 20.08 21.60
CA GLN A 9 2.78 18.66 21.34
C GLN A 9 1.27 18.51 21.10
N ALA A 10 0.87 18.26 19.86
CA ALA A 10 -0.43 17.67 19.61
C ALA A 10 -0.37 16.25 20.19
N ILE A 11 -0.67 16.11 21.48
CA ILE A 11 -0.76 14.82 22.16
C ILE A 11 -1.93 14.10 21.50
N TRP A 12 -1.61 13.10 20.69
CA TRP A 12 -2.60 12.18 20.19
C TRP A 12 -3.15 11.39 21.38
N ASP A 13 -4.45 11.49 21.63
CA ASP A 13 -5.13 10.92 22.81
C ASP A 13 -5.39 9.41 22.72
N GLY A 14 -4.77 8.73 21.73
CA GLY A 14 -4.52 7.30 21.81
C GLY A 14 -5.76 6.42 21.62
N PHE A 15 -6.79 6.87 20.91
CA PHE A 15 -7.67 5.88 20.29
C PHE A 15 -6.95 5.27 19.09
N PHE A 16 -6.23 4.17 19.36
CA PHE A 16 -5.62 3.24 18.42
C PHE A 16 -6.68 2.49 17.59
N ASP A 17 -7.73 3.19 17.13
CA ASP A 17 -8.67 2.59 16.20
C ASP A 17 -7.91 2.20 14.94
N GLN A 18 -7.82 0.90 14.71
CA GLN A 18 -6.99 0.32 13.66
C GLN A 18 -7.38 0.87 12.28
N ARG A 19 -8.68 1.11 12.08
CA ARG A 19 -9.19 1.70 10.83
C ARG A 19 -8.71 3.14 10.64
N ALA A 20 -8.84 3.99 11.65
CA ALA A 20 -8.34 5.36 11.60
C ALA A 20 -6.82 5.39 11.32
N LEU A 21 -6.06 4.44 11.87
CA LEU A 21 -4.62 4.35 11.64
C LEU A 21 -4.30 3.92 10.20
N ILE A 22 -5.05 2.97 9.63
CA ILE A 22 -4.92 2.57 8.22
C ILE A 22 -5.24 3.74 7.28
N GLU A 23 -6.32 4.48 7.53
CA GLU A 23 -6.69 5.66 6.72
C GLU A 23 -5.57 6.72 6.74
N ARG A 24 -4.92 6.92 7.90
CA ARG A 24 -3.77 7.83 8.04
C ARG A 24 -2.54 7.33 7.30
N LEU A 25 -2.21 6.05 7.43
CA LEU A 25 -1.08 5.43 6.70
C LEU A 25 -1.30 5.52 5.18
N HIS A 26 -2.53 5.31 4.70
CA HIS A 26 -2.89 5.54 3.30
C HIS A 26 -2.69 7.00 2.87
N CYS A 27 -3.10 7.96 3.71
CA CYS A 27 -2.91 9.37 3.43
C CYS A 27 -1.42 9.69 3.25
N ILE A 28 -0.58 9.22 4.18
CA ILE A 28 0.88 9.42 4.12
C ILE A 28 1.50 8.72 2.91
N ALA A 29 1.12 7.47 2.63
CA ALA A 29 1.64 6.70 1.50
C ALA A 29 1.33 7.34 0.14
N ASN A 30 0.20 8.07 0.05
CA ASN A 30 -0.18 8.83 -1.15
C ASN A 30 0.40 10.25 -1.19
N GLY A 31 1.31 10.61 -0.28
CA GLY A 31 1.92 11.95 -0.19
C GLY A 31 0.97 13.02 0.36
N GLY A 32 -0.12 12.61 1.01
CA GLY A 32 -1.09 13.49 1.64
C GLY A 32 -0.68 13.95 3.04
N LEU A 33 -1.27 15.07 3.47
CA LEU A 33 -1.07 15.62 4.81
C LEU A 33 -2.13 15.09 5.77
N THR A 34 -1.70 14.57 6.92
CA THR A 34 -2.61 14.19 8.00
C THR A 34 -3.38 15.42 8.51
N GLN A 35 -4.45 15.18 9.27
CA GLN A 35 -5.26 16.27 9.82
C GLN A 35 -4.43 17.23 10.69
N GLU A 36 -3.50 16.71 11.49
CA GLU A 36 -2.62 17.52 12.33
C GLU A 36 -1.63 18.32 11.48
N ALA A 37 -1.05 17.71 10.45
CA ALA A 37 -0.16 18.41 9.53
C ALA A 37 -0.88 19.55 8.79
N ARG A 38 -2.16 19.35 8.41
CA ARG A 38 -3.00 20.42 7.85
C ARG A 38 -3.27 21.53 8.86
N LEU A 39 -3.63 21.19 10.09
CA LEU A 39 -3.84 22.18 11.16
C LEU A 39 -2.55 22.98 11.45
N PHE A 40 -1.38 22.33 11.39
CA PHE A 40 -0.10 23.02 11.51
C PHE A 40 0.16 23.97 10.33
N GLN A 41 -0.14 23.56 9.11
CA GLN A 41 0.00 24.40 7.92
C GLN A 41 -0.94 25.63 7.97
N GLU A 42 -2.17 25.45 8.45
CA GLU A 42 -3.13 26.55 8.63
C GLU A 42 -2.66 27.56 9.69
N ARG A 43 -2.09 27.06 10.79
CA ARG A 43 -1.61 27.91 11.89
C ARG A 43 -0.26 28.57 11.59
N PHE A 44 0.57 27.93 10.77
CA PHE A 44 1.90 28.40 10.37
C PHE A 44 2.04 28.30 8.85
N PRO A 45 1.50 29.28 8.09
CA PRO A 45 1.52 29.23 6.62
C PRO A 45 2.92 29.28 6.02
N ASP A 46 3.91 29.80 6.75
CA ASP A 46 5.31 29.84 6.34
C ASP A 46 6.05 28.50 6.56
N ALA A 47 5.42 27.53 7.24
CA ALA A 47 6.02 26.23 7.51
C ALA A 47 6.00 25.37 6.23
N LYS A 48 7.12 24.69 5.95
CA LYS A 48 7.21 23.74 4.84
C LYS A 48 6.99 22.32 5.37
N ALA A 49 5.88 21.70 4.97
CA ALA A 49 5.64 20.29 5.25
C ALA A 49 6.76 19.45 4.63
N THR A 50 7.52 18.78 5.48
CA THR A 50 8.73 18.05 5.12
C THR A 50 8.65 16.64 5.69
N ILE A 51 9.13 15.64 4.95
CA ILE A 51 9.12 14.25 5.40
C ILE A 51 10.11 14.05 6.55
N HIS A 52 9.78 13.15 7.48
CA HIS A 52 10.70 12.77 8.53
C HIS A 52 12.02 12.24 7.93
N GLY A 53 13.15 12.77 8.40
CA GLY A 53 14.49 12.40 7.93
C GLY A 53 15.09 13.29 6.84
N ASP A 54 14.40 14.35 6.42
CA ASP A 54 14.97 15.35 5.51
C ASP A 54 16.09 16.16 6.19
N GLU A 55 17.18 16.41 5.46
CA GLU A 55 18.33 17.22 5.90
C GLU A 55 17.94 18.68 6.22
N GLN A 56 16.80 19.14 5.71
CA GLN A 56 16.26 20.48 5.99
C GLN A 56 15.54 20.56 7.35
N LEU A 57 15.32 19.42 8.03
CA LEU A 57 14.72 19.42 9.36
C LEU A 57 15.77 19.81 10.41
N PRO A 58 15.42 20.72 11.35
CA PRO A 58 16.31 21.02 12.46
C PRO A 58 16.52 19.76 13.32
N GLU A 59 17.72 19.61 13.90
CA GLU A 59 17.95 18.62 14.95
C GLU A 59 17.05 18.96 16.15
N ALA A 60 16.00 18.16 16.30
CA ALA A 60 15.04 18.28 17.38
C ALA A 60 14.84 16.90 18.02
N ASP A 61 14.85 16.89 19.35
CA ASP A 61 14.60 15.70 20.16
C ASP A 61 13.09 15.43 20.20
N TRP A 62 12.60 14.73 19.18
CA TRP A 62 11.21 14.31 19.11
C TRP A 62 10.98 13.10 20.02
N PRO A 63 9.91 13.09 20.84
CA PRO A 63 9.62 11.96 21.69
C PRO A 63 9.41 10.71 20.83
N LEU A 64 10.10 9.63 21.18
CA LEU A 64 9.89 8.35 20.52
C LEU A 64 8.49 7.81 20.85
N PRO A 65 7.82 7.16 19.88
CA PRO A 65 6.53 6.54 20.12
C PRO A 65 6.63 5.45 21.19
N SER A 66 5.56 5.29 21.99
CA SER A 66 5.47 4.21 22.96
C SER A 66 5.44 2.84 22.27
N HIS A 67 5.75 1.78 23.02
CA HIS A 67 5.71 0.41 22.47
C HIS A 67 4.31 0.04 21.96
N GLU A 68 3.26 0.41 22.70
CA GLU A 68 1.87 0.20 22.29
C GLU A 68 1.54 0.92 20.97
N ALA A 69 2.05 2.14 20.79
CA ALA A 69 1.85 2.88 19.55
C ALA A 69 2.58 2.28 18.36
N LEU A 70 3.79 1.76 18.58
CA LEU A 70 4.53 1.01 17.57
C LEU A 70 3.80 -0.29 17.18
N GLU A 71 3.30 -1.05 18.15
CA GLU A 71 2.53 -2.27 17.87
C GLU A 71 1.23 -1.98 17.11
N ALA A 72 0.51 -0.93 17.48
CA ALA A 72 -0.71 -0.53 16.78
C ALA A 72 -0.41 -0.14 15.33
N ALA A 73 0.67 0.62 15.09
CA ALA A 73 1.12 1.00 13.76
C ALA A 73 1.52 -0.22 12.91
N ASP A 74 2.21 -1.19 13.50
CA ASP A 74 2.62 -2.42 12.80
C ASP A 74 1.41 -3.30 12.42
N LYS A 75 0.43 -3.44 13.34
CA LYS A 75 -0.85 -4.12 13.06
C LYS A 75 -1.61 -3.43 11.93
N ALA A 76 -1.69 -2.10 11.94
CA ALA A 76 -2.33 -1.32 10.88
C ALA A 76 -1.59 -1.44 9.54
N ALA A 77 -0.25 -1.40 9.53
CA ALA A 77 0.56 -1.57 8.32
C ALA A 77 0.36 -2.96 7.69
N THR A 78 0.33 -4.01 8.52
CA THR A 78 0.07 -5.38 8.08
C THR A 78 -1.32 -5.52 7.46
N GLU A 79 -2.34 -4.92 8.09
CA GLU A 79 -3.70 -4.88 7.57
C GLU A 79 -3.80 -4.12 6.24
N MET A 80 -3.20 -2.93 6.17
CA MET A 80 -3.13 -2.11 4.96
C MET A 80 -2.49 -2.88 3.80
N ALA A 81 -1.38 -3.57 4.05
CA ALA A 81 -0.72 -4.40 3.04
C ALA A 81 -1.64 -5.52 2.54
N ARG A 82 -2.36 -6.20 3.44
CA ARG A 82 -3.32 -7.25 3.07
C ARG A 82 -4.47 -6.72 2.22
N GLN A 83 -5.01 -5.55 2.57
CA GLN A 83 -6.05 -4.89 1.79
C GLN A 83 -5.54 -4.50 0.39
N GLY A 84 -4.33 -3.97 0.30
CA GLY A 84 -3.69 -3.65 -0.99
C GLY A 84 -3.51 -4.89 -1.88
N VAL A 85 -3.07 -6.01 -1.31
CA VAL A 85 -2.95 -7.29 -2.05
C VAL A 85 -4.32 -7.78 -2.52
N ALA A 86 -5.34 -7.73 -1.67
CA ALA A 86 -6.69 -8.15 -2.03
C ALA A 86 -7.28 -7.31 -3.18
N LEU A 87 -7.09 -5.98 -3.14
CA LEU A 87 -7.50 -5.08 -4.22
C LEU A 87 -6.78 -5.41 -5.53
N ALA A 88 -5.46 -5.62 -5.48
CA ALA A 88 -4.65 -5.96 -6.66
C ALA A 88 -4.93 -7.37 -7.21
N ALA A 89 -5.40 -8.31 -6.38
CA ALA A 89 -5.82 -9.64 -6.80
C ALA A 89 -7.25 -9.64 -7.40
N GLY A 90 -8.10 -8.71 -6.96
CA GLY A 90 -9.45 -8.50 -7.49
C GLY A 90 -9.50 -7.79 -8.84
N ASP A 91 -8.37 -7.36 -9.38
CA ASP A 91 -8.26 -6.63 -10.64
C ASP A 91 -8.85 -7.43 -11.82
N PRO A 92 -9.94 -6.96 -12.45
CA PRO A 92 -10.59 -7.66 -13.56
C PRO A 92 -9.66 -7.86 -14.77
N ASP A 93 -8.69 -6.97 -15.00
CA ASP A 93 -7.79 -7.06 -16.15
C ASP A 93 -6.83 -8.26 -15.99
N ARG A 94 -6.32 -8.48 -14.78
CA ARG A 94 -5.51 -9.67 -14.46
C ARG A 94 -6.29 -10.97 -14.62
N ARG A 95 -7.58 -10.96 -14.27
CA ARG A 95 -8.46 -12.12 -14.47
C ARG A 95 -8.67 -12.41 -15.95
N LEU A 96 -8.83 -11.38 -16.79
CA LEU A 96 -8.93 -11.53 -18.24
C LEU A 96 -7.63 -12.06 -18.83
N GLU A 97 -6.47 -11.56 -18.40
CA GLU A 97 -5.17 -12.09 -18.82
C GLU A 97 -5.01 -13.57 -18.48
N HIS A 98 -5.41 -13.99 -17.27
CA HIS A 98 -5.39 -15.40 -16.88
C HIS A 98 -6.33 -16.26 -17.73
N LEU A 99 -7.53 -15.78 -18.05
CA LEU A 99 -8.46 -16.49 -18.93
C LEU A 99 -7.92 -16.62 -20.36
N LEU A 100 -7.30 -15.56 -20.88
CA LEU A 100 -6.65 -15.58 -22.20
C LEU A 100 -5.52 -16.61 -22.24
N ARG A 101 -4.64 -16.63 -21.23
CA ARG A 101 -3.57 -17.64 -21.13
C ARG A 101 -4.12 -19.05 -21.06
N ALA A 102 -5.16 -19.29 -20.26
CA ALA A 102 -5.80 -20.60 -20.17
C ALA A 102 -6.39 -21.04 -21.53
N SER A 103 -6.99 -20.11 -22.29
CA SER A 103 -7.50 -20.37 -23.64
C SER A 103 -6.38 -20.75 -24.61
N ASP A 104 -5.25 -20.03 -24.57
CA ASP A 104 -4.08 -20.34 -25.40
C ASP A 104 -3.46 -21.70 -25.04
N GLU A 105 -3.39 -22.03 -23.75
CA GLU A 105 -2.94 -23.35 -23.29
C GLU A 105 -3.88 -24.48 -23.74
N LEU A 106 -5.20 -24.28 -23.66
CA LEU A 106 -6.18 -25.25 -24.18
C LEU A 106 -6.05 -25.42 -25.69
N ARG A 107 -5.82 -24.34 -26.44
CA ARG A 107 -5.60 -24.42 -27.88
C ARG A 107 -4.32 -25.16 -28.22
N ALA A 108 -3.22 -24.89 -27.52
CA ALA A 108 -1.95 -25.56 -27.72
C ALA A 108 -2.03 -27.07 -27.40
N THR A 109 -2.71 -27.44 -26.31
CA THR A 109 -2.93 -28.85 -25.96
C THR A 109 -3.82 -29.55 -26.98
N PHE A 110 -4.88 -28.91 -27.46
CA PHE A 110 -5.74 -29.44 -28.51
C PHE A 110 -4.96 -29.70 -29.81
N LEU A 111 -4.21 -28.71 -30.31
CA LEU A 111 -3.37 -28.86 -31.51
C LEU A 111 -2.33 -29.97 -31.36
N THR A 112 -1.73 -30.09 -30.17
CA THR A 112 -0.77 -31.18 -29.88
C THR A 112 -1.46 -32.55 -29.91
N MET A 113 -2.68 -32.65 -29.39
CA MET A 113 -3.48 -33.88 -29.42
C MET A 113 -3.88 -34.26 -30.85
N GLU A 114 -4.38 -33.31 -31.65
CA GLU A 114 -4.70 -33.55 -33.07
C GLU A 114 -3.48 -33.98 -33.89
N ALA A 115 -2.32 -33.35 -33.67
CA ALA A 115 -1.09 -33.72 -34.37
C ALA A 115 -0.64 -35.14 -34.02
N ARG A 116 -0.82 -35.58 -32.76
CA ARG A 116 -0.55 -36.96 -32.33
C ARG A 116 -1.51 -37.96 -32.98
N SER A 117 -2.81 -37.67 -32.97
CA SER A 117 -3.82 -38.53 -33.60
C SER A 117 -3.62 -38.66 -35.11
N SER A 118 -3.32 -37.54 -35.78
CA SER A 118 -3.04 -37.51 -37.23
C SER A 118 -1.78 -38.29 -37.59
N ARG A 119 -0.75 -38.25 -36.74
CA ARG A 119 0.48 -39.04 -36.92
C ARG A 119 0.22 -40.55 -36.79
N MET A 120 -0.73 -40.96 -35.96
CA MET A 120 -1.06 -42.36 -35.72
C MET A 120 -1.99 -42.94 -36.81
N GLY A 121 -2.81 -42.09 -37.45
CA GLY A 121 -3.66 -42.48 -38.58
C GLY A 121 -2.92 -42.74 -39.90
N TRP A 122 -1.67 -42.30 -40.04
CA TRP A 122 -0.84 -42.49 -41.23
C TRP A 122 0.06 -43.74 -41.19
N THR A 123 -0.04 -44.58 -40.16
CA THR A 123 0.79 -45.78 -39.99
C THR A 123 0.03 -47.11 -40.16
N ILE A 124 -1.01 -47.16 -40.99
CA ILE A 124 -1.63 -48.43 -41.41
C ILE A 124 -1.08 -48.79 -42.81
N PRO A 125 -0.04 -49.64 -42.92
CA PRO A 125 0.32 -50.26 -44.19
C PRO A 125 -0.76 -51.29 -44.60
N ALA A 126 -1.04 -51.34 -45.90
CA ALA A 126 -1.90 -52.33 -46.55
C ALA A 126 -1.31 -53.75 -46.50
#